data_AF-A0A960U8W6-F1
#
_entry.id   AF-A0A960U8W6-F1
#
_cell.length_a   1.000
_cell.length_b   1.000
_cell.length_c   1.000
_cell.angle_alpha   90.00
_cell.angle_beta   90.00
_cell.angle_gamma   90.00
#
_symmetry.space_group_name_H-M   'P 1'
#
loop_
_entity.id
_entity.type
_entity.pdbx_description
1 polymer ?
#
loop_
_entity_poly.entity_id
_entity_poly.type
_entity_poly.pdbx_seq_one_letter_code
_entity_poly.pdbx_strand_id
1 'polypeptide(L)'
;GIQTFKLGKGDRVILGSDGRDDIMIKDASGKEEMNYDETLFLKTVEKSGGDLQNIIENIRNTGRIKDDLSLLVIDYNASDFKLHNEMKSDESSEYYKALEKYNEKKYDESLSILRKTFNGKPFYSEVYNLFLNIYTAQKDYLRKSNILMNYFSLAPNDSSVITDIVISLKSCGQYDLAADYGEALRLRNPYDINTLILLSEIYRTKGLHYVALRRLEDALKISPENPDVVSHISAIQNEIEKNLSKKDKEIETQEVNISFEY
;
A
#
# COMPACT_ATOMS: atom_id res chain seq x y z
N GLY A 1 6.76 -9.66 8.44
CA GLY A 1 6.31 -8.95 7.24
C GLY A 1 5.30 -9.80 6.53
N ILE A 2 4.38 -9.17 5.80
CA ILE A 2 3.48 -9.90 4.90
C ILE A 2 4.22 -10.30 3.63
N GLN A 3 3.97 -11.50 3.11
CA GLN A 3 4.42 -11.88 1.77
C GLN A 3 3.44 -11.30 0.74
N THR A 4 3.97 -10.65 -0.29
CA THR A 4 3.17 -10.13 -1.41
C THR A 4 3.40 -11.01 -2.64
N PHE A 5 2.32 -11.51 -3.22
CA PHE A 5 2.34 -12.26 -4.47
C PHE A 5 1.72 -11.39 -5.58
N LYS A 6 2.42 -11.29 -6.72
CA LYS A 6 1.88 -10.62 -7.91
C LYS A 6 1.15 -11.65 -8.75
N LEU A 7 -0.11 -11.39 -9.06
CA LEU A 7 -0.88 -12.19 -10.01
C LEU A 7 -0.35 -11.94 -11.43
N GLY A 8 -0.03 -13.03 -12.14
CA GLY A 8 0.32 -13.07 -13.55
C GLY A 8 -0.85 -13.54 -14.40
N LYS A 9 -0.80 -13.29 -15.71
CA LYS A 9 -1.87 -13.71 -16.63
C LYS A 9 -2.15 -15.21 -16.51
N GLY A 10 -3.41 -15.57 -16.23
CA GLY A 10 -3.86 -16.95 -16.05
C GLY A 10 -3.87 -17.42 -14.60
N ASP A 11 -3.38 -16.60 -13.66
CA ASP A 11 -3.49 -16.91 -12.23
C ASP A 11 -4.95 -16.85 -11.77
N ARG A 12 -5.28 -17.70 -10.79
CA ARG A 12 -6.61 -17.84 -10.23
C ARG A 12 -6.56 -17.74 -8.71
N VAL A 13 -7.36 -16.85 -8.14
CA VAL A 13 -7.57 -16.75 -6.69
C VAL A 13 -8.87 -17.44 -6.33
N ILE A 14 -8.80 -18.42 -5.42
CA ILE A 14 -9.95 -19.19 -4.97
C ILE A 14 -10.15 -18.92 -3.48
N LEU A 15 -11.35 -18.47 -3.14
CA LEU A 15 -11.77 -18.13 -1.79
C LEU A 15 -12.95 -19.03 -1.43
N GLY A 16 -13.01 -19.46 -0.18
CA GLY A 16 -14.13 -20.24 0.33
C GLY A 16 -14.53 -19.79 1.72
N SER A 17 -15.81 -19.92 2.06
CA SER A 17 -16.29 -19.80 3.44
C SER A 17 -15.68 -20.87 4.35
N ASP A 18 -15.86 -20.74 5.66
CA ASP A 18 -15.54 -21.76 6.65
C ASP A 18 -16.18 -23.12 6.31
N GLY A 19 -17.41 -23.12 5.78
CA GLY A 19 -18.12 -24.33 5.35
C GLY A 19 -17.41 -25.20 4.29
N ARG A 20 -16.31 -24.72 3.68
CA ARG A 20 -15.46 -25.55 2.78
C ARG A 20 -14.77 -26.70 3.50
N ASP A 21 -14.59 -26.59 4.81
CA ASP A 21 -13.92 -27.59 5.64
C ASP A 21 -14.95 -28.50 6.38
N ASP A 22 -16.24 -28.14 6.34
CA ASP A 22 -17.33 -28.85 7.02
C ASP A 22 -17.88 -30.03 6.20
N ILE A 23 -17.03 -31.03 5.96
CA ILE A 23 -17.33 -32.20 5.12
C ILE A 23 -17.51 -33.45 5.98
N MET A 24 -18.66 -34.12 5.86
CA MET A 24 -18.94 -35.43 6.45
C MET A 24 -18.53 -36.54 5.47
N ILE A 25 -17.54 -37.35 5.85
CA ILE A 25 -16.99 -38.43 5.02
C ILE A 25 -17.48 -39.77 5.58
N LYS A 26 -17.77 -40.73 4.70
CA LYS A 26 -18.13 -42.09 5.11
C LYS A 26 -16.88 -42.92 5.35
N ASP A 27 -16.81 -43.57 6.51
CA ASP A 27 -15.77 -44.54 6.82
C ASP A 27 -15.99 -45.87 6.06
N ALA A 28 -15.08 -46.83 6.24
CA ALA A 28 -15.18 -48.15 5.61
C ALA A 28 -16.42 -48.96 6.05
N SER A 29 -17.06 -48.59 7.16
CA SER A 29 -18.31 -49.18 7.64
C SER A 29 -19.56 -48.48 7.09
N GLY A 30 -19.39 -47.39 6.34
CA GLY A 30 -20.47 -46.56 5.79
C GLY A 30 -21.03 -45.52 6.76
N LYS A 31 -20.43 -45.37 7.96
CA LYS A 31 -20.81 -44.38 8.95
C LYS A 31 -20.22 -43.02 8.57
N GLU A 32 -21.03 -41.97 8.64
CA GLU A 32 -20.56 -40.60 8.40
C GLU A 32 -19.82 -40.05 9.63
N GLU A 33 -18.61 -39.56 9.41
CA GLU A 33 -17.78 -38.90 10.41
C GLU A 33 -17.26 -37.56 9.86
N MET A 34 -16.95 -36.65 10.77
CA MET A 34 -16.43 -35.33 10.41
C MET A 34 -15.02 -35.46 9.80
N ASN A 35 -14.77 -34.78 8.69
CA ASN A 35 -13.42 -34.62 8.17
C ASN A 35 -12.60 -33.72 9.09
N TYR A 36 -11.39 -34.17 9.43
CA TYR A 36 -10.40 -33.37 10.17
C TYR A 36 -9.12 -33.12 9.34
N ASP A 37 -9.05 -33.55 8.08
CA ASP A 37 -7.95 -33.20 7.18
C ASP A 37 -8.16 -31.77 6.64
N GLU A 38 -7.47 -30.80 7.25
CA GLU A 38 -7.45 -29.39 6.86
C GLU A 38 -6.91 -29.17 5.42
N THR A 39 -6.23 -30.16 4.84
CA THR A 39 -5.70 -30.08 3.48
C THR A 39 -6.65 -30.64 2.42
N LEU A 40 -7.79 -31.21 2.82
CA LEU A 40 -8.72 -31.85 1.91
C LEU A 40 -9.25 -30.89 0.85
N PHE A 41 -9.63 -29.68 1.25
CA PHE A 41 -10.10 -28.65 0.33
C PHE A 41 -9.00 -28.29 -0.68
N LEU A 42 -7.77 -28.06 -0.22
CA LEU A 42 -6.63 -27.74 -1.09
C LEU A 42 -6.36 -28.85 -2.12
N LYS A 43 -6.28 -30.11 -1.68
CA LYS A 43 -6.11 -31.27 -2.58
C LYS A 43 -7.24 -31.37 -3.59
N THR A 44 -8.46 -31.04 -3.18
CA THR A 44 -9.64 -31.04 -4.05
C THR A 44 -9.55 -29.96 -5.12
N VAL A 45 -9.10 -28.75 -4.74
CA VAL A 45 -8.81 -27.66 -5.67
C VAL A 45 -7.75 -28.06 -6.69
N GLU A 46 -6.64 -28.65 -6.24
CA GLU A 46 -5.55 -29.12 -7.10
C GLU A 46 -6.04 -30.20 -8.09
N LYS A 47 -6.77 -31.21 -7.60
CA LYS A 47 -7.35 -32.27 -8.42
C LYS A 47 -8.32 -31.74 -9.47
N SER A 48 -9.01 -30.65 -9.15
CA SER A 48 -10.00 -30.02 -10.04
C SER A 48 -9.38 -29.06 -11.05
N GLY A 49 -8.05 -28.88 -11.04
CA GLY A 49 -7.37 -27.88 -11.87
C GLY A 49 -7.83 -26.45 -11.58
N GLY A 50 -8.32 -26.20 -10.35
CA GLY A 50 -8.91 -24.93 -9.95
C GLY A 50 -10.27 -24.62 -10.57
N ASP A 51 -10.89 -25.50 -11.35
CA ASP A 51 -12.20 -25.27 -11.95
C ASP A 51 -13.33 -25.34 -10.91
N LEU A 52 -14.16 -24.29 -10.85
CA LEU A 52 -15.16 -24.13 -9.79
C LEU A 52 -16.23 -25.24 -9.80
N GLN A 53 -16.68 -25.67 -10.97
CA GLN A 53 -17.69 -26.73 -11.09
C GLN A 53 -17.11 -28.06 -10.62
N ASN A 54 -15.90 -28.38 -11.09
CA ASN A 54 -15.19 -29.60 -10.71
C ASN A 54 -14.85 -29.61 -9.21
N ILE A 55 -14.52 -28.45 -8.62
CA ILE A 55 -14.29 -28.34 -7.17
C ILE A 55 -15.55 -28.76 -6.40
N ILE A 56 -16.70 -28.17 -6.75
CA ILE A 56 -17.97 -28.47 -6.07
C ILE A 56 -18.34 -29.94 -6.26
N GLU A 57 -18.17 -30.48 -7.46
CA GLU A 57 -18.43 -31.89 -7.74
C GLU A 57 -17.52 -32.81 -6.94
N ASN A 58 -16.21 -32.54 -6.93
CA ASN A 58 -15.25 -33.35 -6.18
C ASN A 58 -15.46 -33.26 -4.66
N ILE A 59 -15.84 -32.10 -4.11
CA ILE A 59 -16.22 -31.97 -2.70
C ILE A 59 -17.42 -32.87 -2.39
N ARG A 60 -18.48 -32.80 -3.20
CA ARG A 60 -19.70 -33.61 -3.01
C ARG A 60 -19.45 -35.11 -3.18
N ASN A 61 -18.53 -35.48 -4.05
CA ASN A 61 -18.12 -36.88 -4.24
C ASN A 61 -17.30 -37.41 -3.06
N THR A 62 -16.53 -36.54 -2.39
CA THR A 62 -15.79 -36.90 -1.17
C THR A 62 -16.71 -37.08 0.03
N GLY A 63 -17.71 -36.21 0.19
CA GLY A 63 -18.59 -36.25 1.34
C GLY A 63 -19.76 -35.27 1.30
N ARG A 64 -20.65 -35.40 2.27
CA ARG A 64 -21.78 -34.47 2.42
C ARG A 64 -21.30 -33.20 3.11
N ILE A 65 -21.55 -32.05 2.49
CA ILE A 65 -21.32 -30.76 3.11
C ILE A 65 -22.35 -30.59 4.25
N LYS A 66 -21.87 -30.28 5.45
CA LYS A 66 -22.69 -30.15 6.65
C LYS A 66 -23.41 -28.80 6.71
N ASP A 67 -22.65 -27.72 6.47
CA ASP A 67 -23.10 -26.33 6.52
C ASP A 67 -23.11 -25.71 5.11
N ASP A 68 -23.17 -24.37 5.02
CA ASP A 68 -23.25 -23.66 3.74
C ASP A 68 -21.87 -23.50 3.08
N LEU A 69 -21.76 -23.96 1.83
CA LEU A 69 -20.56 -23.77 1.02
C LEU A 69 -20.72 -22.58 0.08
N SER A 70 -19.90 -21.55 0.28
CA SER A 70 -19.72 -20.45 -0.67
C SER A 70 -18.29 -20.45 -1.20
N LEU A 71 -18.14 -20.42 -2.53
CA LEU A 71 -16.85 -20.34 -3.21
C LEU A 71 -16.85 -19.16 -4.18
N LEU A 72 -15.75 -18.43 -4.21
CA LEU A 72 -15.49 -17.35 -5.17
C LEU A 72 -14.18 -17.64 -5.90
N VAL A 73 -14.22 -17.52 -7.23
CA VAL A 73 -13.05 -17.65 -8.09
C VAL A 73 -12.84 -16.33 -8.83
N ILE A 74 -11.63 -15.81 -8.77
CA ILE A 74 -11.21 -14.61 -9.50
C ILE A 74 -10.10 -15.02 -10.47
N ASP A 75 -10.40 -14.98 -11.77
CA ASP A 75 -9.41 -15.18 -12.83
C ASP A 75 -8.69 -13.87 -13.17
N TYR A 76 -7.37 -13.88 -13.07
CA TYR A 76 -6.55 -12.73 -13.47
C TYR A 76 -6.13 -12.87 -14.93
N ASN A 77 -6.84 -12.18 -15.82
CA ASN A 77 -6.64 -12.25 -17.27
C ASN A 77 -5.98 -11.00 -17.87
N ALA A 78 -5.42 -10.11 -17.05
CA ALA A 78 -4.71 -8.95 -17.56
C ALA A 78 -3.43 -9.37 -18.28
N SER A 79 -3.13 -8.72 -19.41
CA SER A 79 -1.87 -8.92 -20.12
C SER A 79 -0.69 -8.54 -19.22
N ASP A 80 0.36 -9.35 -19.21
CA ASP A 80 1.59 -9.03 -18.47
C ASP A 80 2.11 -7.66 -18.92
N PHE A 81 2.13 -6.73 -17.98
CA PHE A 81 2.75 -5.45 -18.19
C PHE A 81 4.27 -5.63 -18.27
N LYS A 82 4.84 -5.51 -19.47
CA LYS A 82 6.30 -5.52 -19.65
C LYS A 82 6.85 -4.20 -19.16
N LEU A 83 7.59 -4.23 -18.05
CA LEU A 83 8.25 -3.05 -17.47
C LEU A 83 9.35 -2.45 -18.37
N HIS A 84 9.87 -3.22 -19.33
CA HIS A 84 10.98 -2.82 -20.17
C HIS A 84 10.61 -3.04 -21.64
N ASN A 85 10.03 -2.00 -22.24
CA ASN A 85 9.85 -1.95 -23.68
C ASN A 85 10.99 -1.14 -24.27
N GLU A 86 11.56 -1.60 -25.37
CA GLU A 86 12.47 -0.76 -26.15
C GLU A 86 11.66 0.34 -26.82
N MET A 87 12.15 1.59 -26.73
CA MET A 87 11.56 2.69 -27.46
C MET A 87 11.79 2.50 -28.96
N LYS A 88 10.79 2.87 -29.77
CA LYS A 88 11.01 3.01 -31.21
C LYS A 88 11.96 4.18 -31.49
N SER A 89 12.52 4.22 -32.69
CA SER A 89 13.52 5.23 -33.09
C SER A 89 12.95 6.67 -32.99
N ASP A 90 11.70 6.86 -33.42
CA ASP A 90 10.98 8.13 -33.31
C ASP A 90 10.73 8.53 -31.84
N GLU A 91 10.32 7.57 -31.00
CA GLU A 91 10.12 7.79 -29.56
C GLU A 91 11.43 8.16 -28.85
N SER A 92 12.52 7.48 -29.22
CA SER A 92 13.86 7.75 -28.68
C SER A 92 14.31 9.17 -29.02
N SER A 93 14.09 9.63 -30.26
CA SER A 93 14.40 11.00 -30.68
C SER A 93 13.64 12.03 -29.86
N GLU A 94 12.33 11.82 -29.66
CA GLU A 94 11.50 12.72 -28.84
C GLU A 94 11.88 12.70 -27.36
N TYR A 95 12.29 11.55 -26.82
CA TYR A 95 12.84 11.45 -25.46
C TYR A 95 14.11 12.31 -25.31
N TYR A 96 15.07 12.21 -26.23
CA TYR A 96 16.30 13.02 -26.16
C TYR A 96 16.03 14.52 -26.30
N LYS A 97 15.05 14.93 -27.13
CA LYS A 97 14.60 16.34 -27.18
C LYS A 97 14.00 16.80 -25.84
N ALA A 98 13.17 15.98 -25.21
CA ALA A 98 12.63 16.29 -23.90
C ALA A 98 13.73 16.38 -22.83
N LEU A 99 14.72 15.49 -22.88
CA LEU A 99 15.87 15.49 -21.97
C LEU A 99 16.74 16.74 -22.14
N GLU A 100 16.96 17.19 -23.38
CA GLU A 100 17.63 18.46 -23.66
C GLU A 100 16.89 19.64 -23.02
N LYS A 101 15.57 19.73 -23.20
CA LYS A 101 14.74 20.77 -22.56
C LYS A 101 14.79 20.72 -21.03
N TYR A 102 14.84 19.53 -20.45
CA TYR A 102 15.03 19.36 -19.01
C TYR A 102 16.39 19.92 -18.55
N ASN A 103 17.48 19.61 -19.27
CA ASN A 103 18.82 20.12 -18.96
C ASN A 103 18.92 21.65 -19.10
N GLU A 104 18.16 22.23 -20.03
CA GLU A 104 17.97 23.69 -20.15
C GLU A 104 17.08 24.30 -19.05
N LYS A 105 16.55 23.48 -18.13
CA LYS A 105 15.55 23.85 -17.10
C LYS A 105 14.22 24.36 -17.67
N LYS A 106 13.93 24.08 -18.95
CA LYS A 106 12.66 24.37 -19.62
C LYS A 106 11.68 23.23 -19.37
N TYR A 107 11.25 23.10 -18.12
CA TYR A 107 10.47 21.97 -17.64
C TYR A 107 9.12 21.81 -18.35
N ASP A 108 8.41 22.90 -18.63
CA ASP A 108 7.10 22.82 -19.28
C ASP A 108 7.20 22.39 -20.76
N GLU A 109 8.25 22.83 -21.46
CA GLU A 109 8.54 22.34 -22.82
C GLU A 109 8.87 20.84 -22.82
N SER A 110 9.70 20.41 -21.86
CA SER A 110 10.04 18.99 -21.69
C SER A 110 8.78 18.15 -21.42
N LEU A 111 7.92 18.58 -20.48
CA LEU A 111 6.66 17.91 -20.16
C LEU A 111 5.70 17.87 -21.36
N SER A 112 5.65 18.93 -22.16
CA SER A 112 4.82 18.99 -23.36
C SER A 112 5.24 17.91 -24.37
N ILE A 113 6.54 17.78 -24.63
CA ILE A 113 7.09 16.72 -25.50
C ILE A 113 6.76 15.35 -24.93
N LEU A 114 7.05 15.12 -23.64
CA LEU A 114 6.82 13.81 -23.02
C LEU A 114 5.34 13.40 -23.04
N ARG A 115 4.43 14.31 -22.70
CA ARG A 115 2.99 14.03 -22.72
C ARG A 115 2.47 13.80 -24.13
N LYS A 116 2.94 14.56 -25.12
CA LYS A 116 2.55 14.35 -26.51
C LYS A 116 3.00 12.99 -27.04
N THR A 117 4.21 12.55 -26.68
CA THR A 117 4.83 11.35 -27.24
C THR A 117 4.47 10.08 -26.48
N PHE A 118 4.37 10.13 -25.15
CA PHE A 118 4.29 8.93 -24.29
C PHE A 118 2.96 8.77 -23.53
N ASN A 119 1.99 9.66 -23.70
CA ASN A 119 0.68 9.50 -23.05
C ASN A 119 -0.04 8.23 -23.52
N GLY A 120 -0.46 7.38 -22.58
CA GLY A 120 -1.12 6.10 -22.86
C GLY A 120 -0.22 5.03 -23.49
N LYS A 121 1.10 5.25 -23.56
CA LYS A 121 2.07 4.30 -24.13
C LYS A 121 2.61 3.33 -23.07
N PRO A 122 3.31 2.26 -23.50
CA PRO A 122 3.99 1.35 -22.58
C PRO A 122 4.95 2.10 -21.66
N PHE A 123 5.21 1.53 -20.49
CA PHE A 123 6.13 2.13 -19.53
C PHE A 123 7.58 2.04 -20.02
N TYR A 124 8.24 3.20 -20.05
CA TYR A 124 9.67 3.33 -20.26
C TYR A 124 10.27 3.96 -19.01
N SER A 125 11.20 3.25 -18.35
CA SER A 125 11.80 3.68 -17.09
C SER A 125 12.45 5.06 -17.20
N GLU A 126 13.09 5.36 -18.33
CA GLU A 126 13.77 6.61 -18.61
C GLU A 126 12.81 7.79 -18.68
N VAL A 127 11.70 7.64 -19.40
CA VAL A 127 10.64 8.66 -19.52
C VAL A 127 10.01 8.93 -18.16
N TYR A 128 9.77 7.87 -17.42
CA TYR A 128 9.16 7.95 -16.11
C TYR A 128 10.06 8.65 -15.09
N ASN A 129 11.34 8.29 -15.05
CA ASN A 129 12.35 8.97 -14.24
C ASN A 129 12.46 10.45 -14.62
N LEU A 130 12.37 10.78 -15.91
CA LEU A 130 12.38 12.17 -16.35
C LEU A 130 11.15 12.95 -15.86
N PHE A 131 9.94 12.35 -15.91
CA PHE A 131 8.76 12.96 -15.27
C PHE A 131 8.98 13.21 -13.77
N LEU A 132 9.48 12.22 -13.04
CA LEU A 132 9.75 12.35 -11.60
C LEU A 132 10.77 13.45 -11.30
N ASN A 133 11.84 13.54 -12.09
CA ASN A 133 12.87 14.56 -11.95
C ASN A 133 12.32 15.96 -12.22
N ILE A 134 11.52 16.13 -13.28
CA ILE A 134 10.88 17.40 -13.59
C ILE A 134 9.95 17.84 -12.46
N TYR A 135 9.03 16.96 -12.01
CA TYR A 135 8.11 17.32 -10.93
C TYR A 135 8.81 17.54 -9.60
N THR A 136 9.92 16.85 -9.34
CA THR A 136 10.79 17.12 -8.17
C THR A 136 11.41 18.52 -8.28
N ALA A 137 11.95 18.90 -9.43
CA ALA A 137 12.54 20.21 -9.65
C ALA A 137 11.50 21.36 -9.54
N GLN A 138 10.27 21.12 -10.01
CA GLN A 138 9.16 22.06 -9.88
C GLN A 138 8.49 22.04 -8.49
N LYS A 139 8.88 21.12 -7.59
CA LYS A 139 8.21 20.83 -6.31
C LYS A 139 6.71 20.49 -6.47
N ASP A 140 6.32 19.98 -7.64
CA ASP A 140 4.95 19.52 -7.92
C ASP A 140 4.78 18.09 -7.40
N TYR A 141 4.75 17.97 -6.07
CA TYR A 141 4.66 16.67 -5.40
C TYR A 141 3.33 15.96 -5.64
N LEU A 142 2.26 16.70 -5.96
CA LEU A 142 0.98 16.13 -6.34
C LEU A 142 1.11 15.33 -7.64
N ARG A 143 1.62 15.95 -8.72
CA ARG A 143 1.82 15.21 -9.98
C ARG A 143 2.87 14.12 -9.84
N LYS A 144 3.94 14.35 -9.07
CA LYS A 144 4.93 13.31 -8.75
C LYS A 144 4.26 12.09 -8.10
N SER A 145 3.41 12.28 -7.08
CA SER A 145 2.73 11.18 -6.40
C SER A 145 1.81 10.39 -7.33
N ASN A 146 1.07 11.05 -8.22
CA ASN A 146 0.21 10.38 -9.20
C ASN A 146 1.01 9.48 -10.16
N ILE A 147 2.16 9.97 -10.60
CA ILE A 147 3.08 9.21 -11.44
C ILE A 147 3.57 7.97 -10.65
N LEU A 148 4.08 8.16 -9.41
CA LEU A 148 4.51 7.09 -8.49
C LEU A 148 3.45 6.02 -8.24
N MET A 149 2.21 6.42 -7.97
CA MET A 149 1.10 5.49 -7.75
C MET A 149 0.76 4.71 -9.03
N ASN A 150 0.80 5.36 -10.20
CA ASN A 150 0.59 4.67 -11.47
C ASN A 150 1.68 3.62 -11.72
N TYR A 151 2.95 3.92 -11.48
CA TYR A 151 4.01 2.89 -11.56
C TYR A 151 3.80 1.76 -10.57
N PHE A 152 3.48 2.09 -9.33
CA PHE A 152 3.26 1.10 -8.29
C PHE A 152 2.12 0.15 -8.63
N SER A 153 1.06 0.63 -9.30
CA SER A 153 -0.03 -0.24 -9.81
C SER A 153 0.45 -1.29 -10.82
N LEU A 154 1.55 -1.02 -11.52
CA LEU A 154 2.16 -1.90 -12.52
C LEU A 154 3.23 -2.83 -11.92
N ALA A 155 3.91 -2.36 -10.87
CA ALA A 155 4.95 -3.06 -10.13
C ALA A 155 4.65 -3.09 -8.61
N PRO A 156 3.56 -3.73 -8.15
CA PRO A 156 3.14 -3.67 -6.76
C PRO A 156 4.15 -4.29 -5.78
N ASN A 157 5.05 -5.14 -6.25
CA ASN A 157 6.09 -5.76 -5.43
C ASN A 157 7.30 -4.83 -5.19
N ASP A 158 7.44 -3.77 -5.99
CA ASP A 158 8.50 -2.79 -5.82
C ASP A 158 8.18 -1.86 -4.64
N SER A 159 8.66 -2.26 -3.47
CA SER A 159 8.44 -1.52 -2.24
C SER A 159 9.29 -0.25 -2.16
N SER A 160 10.34 -0.13 -2.99
CA SER A 160 11.23 1.04 -2.96
C SER A 160 10.50 2.32 -3.34
N VAL A 161 9.52 2.22 -4.26
CA VAL A 161 8.71 3.35 -4.72
C VAL A 161 7.67 3.79 -3.70
N ILE A 162 7.25 2.92 -2.77
CA ILE A 162 6.25 3.31 -1.76
C ILE A 162 6.78 4.45 -0.88
N THR A 163 8.05 4.41 -0.49
CA THR A 163 8.67 5.49 0.30
C THR A 163 8.57 6.83 -0.44
N ASP A 164 8.85 6.86 -1.75
CA ASP A 164 8.72 8.07 -2.57
C ASP A 164 7.27 8.54 -2.69
N ILE A 165 6.30 7.61 -2.76
CA ILE A 165 4.85 7.92 -2.73
C ILE A 165 4.53 8.65 -1.43
N VAL A 166 4.89 8.05 -0.29
CA VAL A 166 4.58 8.58 1.05
C VAL A 166 5.21 9.96 1.23
N ILE A 167 6.47 10.14 0.86
CA ILE A 167 7.17 11.43 0.95
C ILE A 167 6.50 12.48 0.04
N SER A 168 6.13 12.10 -1.18
CA SER A 168 5.47 13.02 -2.12
C SER A 168 4.08 13.43 -1.63
N LEU A 169 3.28 12.48 -1.15
CA LEU A 169 1.94 12.73 -0.59
C LEU A 169 2.00 13.62 0.66
N LYS A 170 2.93 13.34 1.58
CA LYS A 170 3.21 14.20 2.74
C LYS A 170 3.58 15.62 2.29
N SER A 171 4.40 15.75 1.25
CA SER A 171 4.87 17.04 0.73
C SER A 171 3.78 17.85 0.02
N CYS A 172 2.72 17.22 -0.49
CA CYS A 172 1.54 17.91 -1.04
C CYS A 172 0.34 17.96 -0.07
N GLY A 173 0.54 17.59 1.20
CA GLY A 173 -0.49 17.68 2.25
C GLY A 173 -1.54 16.57 2.23
N GLN A 174 -1.38 15.53 1.40
CA GLN A 174 -2.28 14.38 1.31
C GLN A 174 -1.97 13.35 2.42
N TYR A 175 -2.14 13.77 3.68
CA TYR A 175 -1.68 13.00 4.84
C TYR A 175 -2.44 11.69 5.08
N ASP A 176 -3.75 11.64 4.76
CA ASP A 176 -4.53 10.38 4.84
C ASP A 176 -3.93 9.31 3.92
N LEU A 177 -3.79 9.64 2.64
CA LEU A 177 -3.23 8.70 1.66
C LEU A 177 -1.76 8.38 1.95
N ALA A 178 -0.98 9.35 2.45
CA ALA A 178 0.39 9.10 2.90
C ALA A 178 0.44 8.07 4.04
N ALA A 179 -0.51 8.13 4.99
CA ALA A 179 -0.61 7.15 6.07
C ALA A 179 -0.96 5.76 5.53
N ASP A 180 -1.90 5.64 4.60
CA ASP A 180 -2.29 4.36 4.00
C ASP A 180 -1.11 3.66 3.32
N TYR A 181 -0.36 4.38 2.47
CA TYR A 181 0.84 3.84 1.83
C TYR A 181 1.97 3.56 2.84
N GLY A 182 2.13 4.40 3.87
CA GLY A 182 3.11 4.18 4.93
C GLY A 182 2.82 2.93 5.75
N GLU A 183 1.55 2.68 6.08
CA GLU A 183 1.14 1.46 6.77
C GLU A 183 1.32 0.22 5.89
N ALA A 184 1.03 0.33 4.58
CA ALA A 184 1.34 -0.74 3.63
C ALA A 184 2.84 -1.07 3.60
N LEU A 185 3.71 -0.05 3.62
CA LEU A 185 5.17 -0.23 3.70
C LEU A 185 5.57 -0.91 5.02
N ARG A 186 5.02 -0.46 6.15
CA ARG A 186 5.27 -1.06 7.47
C ARG A 186 4.82 -2.52 7.54
N LEU A 187 3.69 -2.88 6.93
CA LEU A 187 3.24 -4.28 6.91
C LEU A 187 4.20 -5.18 6.14
N ARG A 188 4.80 -4.67 5.06
CA ARG A 188 5.83 -5.39 4.28
C ARG A 188 7.12 -5.53 5.07
N ASN A 189 7.61 -4.45 5.68
CA ASN A 189 8.78 -4.46 6.55
C ASN A 189 8.51 -3.83 7.92
N PRO A 190 8.02 -4.63 8.90
CA PRO A 190 7.68 -4.12 10.23
C PRO A 190 8.88 -3.64 11.05
N TYR A 191 10.11 -3.95 10.62
CA TYR A 191 11.34 -3.65 11.34
C TYR A 191 12.09 -2.45 10.76
N ASP A 192 11.54 -1.77 9.75
CA ASP A 192 12.15 -0.57 9.20
C ASP A 192 11.84 0.66 10.08
N ILE A 193 12.86 1.09 10.82
CA ILE A 193 12.80 2.26 11.71
C ILE A 193 12.45 3.52 10.91
N ASN A 194 12.95 3.68 9.68
CA ASN A 194 12.69 4.87 8.88
C ASN A 194 11.20 4.98 8.51
N THR A 195 10.57 3.86 8.17
CA THR A 195 9.13 3.81 7.93
C THR A 195 8.32 4.16 9.20
N LEU A 196 8.74 3.69 10.37
CA LEU A 196 8.07 4.01 11.63
C LEU A 196 8.20 5.50 12.00
N ILE A 197 9.38 6.09 11.79
CA ILE A 197 9.60 7.53 11.94
C ILE A 197 8.71 8.30 10.97
N LEU A 198 8.70 7.95 9.68
CA LEU A 198 7.90 8.62 8.66
C LEU A 198 6.40 8.57 8.99
N LEU A 199 5.88 7.42 9.42
CA LEU A 199 4.50 7.29 9.91
C LEU A 199 4.24 8.17 11.13
N SER A 200 5.18 8.23 12.09
CA SER A 200 5.02 9.09 13.26
C SER A 200 4.90 10.57 12.88
N GLU A 201 5.68 11.05 11.91
CA GLU A 201 5.59 12.43 11.42
C GLU A 201 4.24 12.71 10.75
N ILE A 202 3.72 11.76 9.97
CA ILE A 202 2.42 11.88 9.31
C ILE A 202 1.32 11.95 10.36
N TYR A 203 1.29 11.00 11.31
CA TYR A 203 0.28 10.99 12.38
C TYR A 203 0.39 12.22 13.30
N ARG A 204 1.60 12.69 13.61
CA ARG A 204 1.83 13.93 14.35
C ARG A 204 1.23 15.13 13.60
N THR A 205 1.47 15.24 12.30
CA THR A 205 0.93 16.32 11.47
C THR A 205 -0.60 16.30 11.41
N LYS A 206 -1.20 15.11 11.50
CA LYS A 206 -2.66 14.91 11.61
C LYS A 206 -3.23 15.18 13.01
N GLY A 207 -2.40 15.52 14.00
CA GLY A 207 -2.80 15.69 15.40
C GLY A 207 -3.08 14.36 16.14
N LEU A 208 -2.75 13.23 15.53
CA LEU A 208 -2.93 11.89 16.13
C LEU A 208 -1.70 11.51 16.96
N HIS A 209 -1.39 12.32 17.97
CA HIS A 209 -0.14 12.23 18.74
C HIS A 209 0.07 10.85 19.40
N TYR A 210 -0.97 10.24 19.95
CA TYR A 210 -0.88 8.90 20.55
C TYR A 210 -0.54 7.81 19.52
N VAL A 211 -1.06 7.90 18.30
CA VAL A 211 -0.75 6.94 17.23
C VAL A 211 0.69 7.14 16.79
N ALA A 212 1.14 8.39 16.66
CA ALA A 212 2.53 8.73 16.34
C ALA A 212 3.51 8.17 17.39
N LEU A 213 3.24 8.38 18.68
CA LEU A 213 4.07 7.86 19.77
C LEU A 213 4.13 6.33 19.76
N ARG A 214 3.00 5.64 19.52
CA ARG A 214 3.01 4.17 19.41
C ARG A 214 3.94 3.68 18.30
N ARG A 215 3.99 4.36 17.15
CA ARG A 215 4.94 4.00 16.06
C ARG A 215 6.39 4.18 16.50
N LEU A 216 6.70 5.25 17.25
CA LEU A 216 8.04 5.49 17.78
C LEU A 216 8.43 4.52 18.90
N GLU A 217 7.48 4.10 19.73
CA GLU A 217 7.69 3.02 20.71
C GLU A 217 8.04 1.70 20.02
N ASP A 218 7.36 1.37 18.92
CA ASP A 218 7.72 0.20 18.11
C ASP A 218 9.13 0.35 17.51
N ALA A 219 9.54 1.56 17.14
CA ALA A 219 10.90 1.84 16.68
C ALA A 219 11.95 1.67 17.81
N LEU A 220 11.65 2.12 19.03
CA LEU A 220 12.52 1.92 20.20
C LEU A 220 12.68 0.45 20.60
N LYS A 221 11.67 -0.40 20.37
CA LYS A 221 11.83 -1.85 20.58
C LYS A 221 12.88 -2.46 19.65
N ILE A 222 13.06 -1.88 18.47
CA ILE A 222 14.05 -2.33 17.47
C ILE A 222 15.42 -1.70 17.76
N SER A 223 15.45 -0.40 18.07
CA SER A 223 16.66 0.35 18.38
C SER A 223 16.42 1.29 19.57
N PRO A 224 16.66 0.82 20.81
CA PRO A 224 16.32 1.57 22.03
C PRO A 224 17.01 2.91 22.21
N GLU A 225 18.19 3.09 21.60
CA GLU A 225 19.01 4.30 21.72
C GLU A 225 19.04 5.13 20.44
N ASN A 226 18.09 4.92 19.52
CA ASN A 226 18.07 5.66 18.26
C ASN A 226 17.79 7.17 18.53
N PRO A 227 18.75 8.07 18.25
CA PRO A 227 18.62 9.48 18.60
C PRO A 227 17.52 10.19 17.80
N ASP A 228 17.27 9.76 16.57
CA ASP A 228 16.21 10.34 15.74
C ASP A 228 14.84 10.01 16.31
N VAL A 229 14.63 8.76 16.75
CA VAL A 229 13.37 8.34 17.38
C VAL A 229 13.11 9.12 18.67
N VAL A 230 14.13 9.26 19.54
CA VAL A 230 14.04 10.03 20.79
C VAL A 230 13.72 11.50 20.52
N SER A 231 14.33 12.10 19.49
CA SER A 231 14.06 13.48 19.07
C SER A 231 12.59 13.66 18.65
N HIS A 232 12.05 12.73 17.86
CA HIS A 232 10.64 12.77 17.44
C HIS A 232 9.67 12.61 18.61
N ILE A 233 9.95 11.71 19.56
CA ILE A 233 9.14 11.56 20.79
C ILE A 233 9.12 12.87 21.57
N SER A 234 10.30 13.45 21.81
CA SER A 234 10.44 14.71 22.54
C SER A 234 9.67 15.85 21.85
N ALA A 235 9.72 15.92 20.52
CA ALA A 235 8.96 16.91 19.76
C ALA A 235 7.44 16.76 19.95
N ILE A 236 6.92 15.53 19.95
CA ILE A 236 5.49 15.25 20.16
C ILE A 236 5.08 15.58 21.60
N GLN A 237 5.87 15.19 22.60
CA GLN A 237 5.59 15.48 24.01
C GLN A 237 5.51 16.97 24.29
N ASN A 238 6.48 17.75 23.77
CA ASN A 238 6.46 19.21 23.85
C ASN A 238 5.21 19.82 23.19
N GLU A 239 4.71 19.23 22.10
CA GLU A 239 3.50 19.69 21.43
C GLU A 239 2.24 19.42 22.27
N ILE A 240 2.16 18.25 22.90
CA ILE A 240 1.08 17.88 23.82
C ILE A 240 1.05 18.83 25.04
N GLU A 241 2.20 19.06 25.68
CA GLU A 241 2.32 19.95 26.85
C GLU A 241 1.90 21.39 26.52
N LYS A 242 2.31 21.89 25.35
CA LYS A 242 1.88 23.22 24.86
C LYS A 242 0.38 23.29 24.61
N ASN A 243 -0.23 22.22 24.12
CA ASN A 243 -1.67 22.18 23.88
C ASN A 243 -2.48 22.11 25.18
N LEU A 244 -2.01 21.35 26.18
CA LEU A 244 -2.61 21.30 27.51
C LEU A 244 -2.55 22.66 28.20
N SER A 245 -1.37 23.27 28.27
CA SER A 245 -1.18 24.59 28.91
C SER A 245 -1.97 25.72 28.24
N LYS A 246 -2.24 25.65 26.94
CA LYS A 246 -3.15 26.59 26.26
C LYS A 246 -4.59 26.39 26.70
N LYS A 247 -5.04 25.14 26.78
CA LYS A 247 -6.41 24.79 27.17
C LYS A 247 -6.70 25.22 28.61
N ASP A 248 -5.75 25.05 29.52
CA ASP A 248 -5.91 25.48 30.92
C ASP A 248 -6.08 27.00 31.03
N LYS A 249 -5.32 27.78 30.25
CA LYS A 249 -5.47 29.25 30.18
C LYS A 249 -6.79 29.71 29.57
N GLU A 250 -7.32 28.98 28.59
CA GLU A 250 -8.62 29.26 27.98
C GLU A 250 -9.78 28.99 28.97
N ILE A 251 -9.65 27.96 29.81
CA ILE A 251 -10.62 27.67 30.87
C ILE A 251 -10.59 28.76 31.94
N GLU A 252 -9.40 29.15 32.43
CA GLU A 252 -9.27 30.23 33.43
C GLU A 252 -9.88 31.55 32.92
N THR A 253 -9.68 31.91 31.65
CA THR A 253 -10.25 33.14 31.08
C THR A 253 -11.78 33.08 30.90
N GLN A 254 -12.35 31.91 30.62
CA GLN A 254 -13.80 31.72 30.59
C GLN A 254 -14.43 31.80 31.98
N GLU A 255 -13.81 31.21 33.00
CA GLU A 255 -14.29 31.29 34.40
C GLU A 255 -14.25 32.74 34.93
N VAL A 256 -13.19 33.49 34.62
CA VAL A 256 -13.08 34.91 34.99
C VAL A 256 -14.20 35.73 34.35
N ASN A 257 -14.53 35.52 33.07
CA ASN A 257 -15.61 36.26 32.39
C ASN A 257 -17.01 35.94 32.95
N ILE A 258 -17.28 34.71 33.37
CA ILE A 258 -18.56 34.32 34.00
C ILE A 258 -18.71 34.98 35.38
N SER A 259 -17.61 35.25 36.08
CA SER A 259 -17.63 35.84 37.44
C SER A 259 -17.96 37.34 37.49
N PHE A 260 -18.02 38.03 36.34
CA PHE A 260 -18.29 39.48 36.24
C PHE A 260 -19.70 39.84 35.71
N GLU A 261 -20.60 38.87 35.53
CA GLU A 261 -21.97 39.09 34.99
C GLU A 261 -23.10 39.21 36.05
N TYR A 262 -22.82 39.56 37.31
CA TYR A 262 -23.84 39.75 38.37
C TYR A 262 -23.88 41.15 38.98
#